data_AF-A0A2R6ETB7-F1
#
_entry.id   AF-A0A2R6ETB7-F1
#
_cell.length_a   1.000
_cell.length_b   1.000
_cell.length_c   1.000
_cell.angle_alpha   90.00
_cell.angle_beta   90.00
_cell.angle_gamma   90.00
#
_symmetry.space_group_name_H-M   'P 1'
#
loop_
_entity.id
_entity.type
_entity.pdbx_description
1 polymer ?
#
loop_
_entity_poly.entity_id
_entity_poly.type
_entity_poly.pdbx_seq_one_letter_code
_entity_poly.pdbx_strand_id
1 'polypeptide(L)' 'MVFTPLQGGPLGPLLFGLLSLLVLVAAVYWTYTDAKTNSDQPAWLWALVVFLAPLLGILLYVLLGRE' A
#
# COMPACT_ATOMS: atom_id res chain seq x y z
N MET A 1 2.13 -36.96 -16.96
CA MET A 1 1.83 -35.74 -16.18
C MET A 1 2.38 -34.58 -16.98
N VAL A 2 1.53 -33.80 -17.63
CA VAL A 2 1.96 -32.65 -18.43
C VAL A 2 2.25 -31.51 -17.46
N PHE A 3 3.51 -31.09 -17.37
CA PHE A 3 3.86 -29.83 -16.74
C PHE A 3 3.37 -28.71 -17.66
N THR A 4 2.24 -28.11 -17.34
CA THR A 4 1.86 -26.83 -17.95
C THR A 4 2.94 -25.81 -17.64
N PRO A 5 3.56 -25.14 -18.62
CA PRO A 5 4.51 -24.10 -18.31
C PRO A 5 3.79 -22.99 -17.55
N LEU A 6 4.41 -22.51 -16.45
CA LEU A 6 4.02 -21.34 -15.66
C LEU A 6 4.01 -20.02 -16.49
N GLN A 7 4.07 -20.12 -17.82
CA GLN A 7 4.45 -19.06 -18.75
C GLN A 7 3.22 -18.48 -19.43
N GLY A 8 2.41 -17.75 -18.67
CA GLY A 8 1.93 -16.49 -19.22
C GLY A 8 3.17 -15.61 -19.45
N GLY A 9 3.34 -15.01 -20.63
CA GLY A 9 4.48 -14.13 -20.91
C GLY A 9 4.69 -13.07 -19.82
N PRO A 10 5.88 -12.44 -19.73
CA PRO A 10 6.27 -11.59 -18.60
C PRO A 10 5.34 -10.39 -18.36
N LEU A 11 4.50 -10.06 -19.33
CA LEU A 11 3.47 -9.03 -19.25
C LEU A 11 2.53 -9.21 -18.05
N GLY A 12 2.11 -10.43 -17.72
CA GLY A 12 1.19 -10.68 -16.60
C GLY A 12 1.78 -10.25 -15.25
N PRO A 13 2.91 -10.84 -14.83
CA PRO A 13 3.61 -10.44 -13.60
C PRO A 13 4.05 -8.98 -13.60
N LEU A 14 4.46 -8.43 -14.74
CA LEU A 14 4.86 -7.02 -14.86
C LEU A 14 3.68 -6.07 -14.57
N LEU A 15 2.54 -6.30 -15.22
CA LEU A 15 1.33 -5.49 -15.00
C LEU A 15 0.85 -5.61 -13.56
N PHE A 16 0.86 -6.82 -12.99
CA PHE A 16 0.51 -7.02 -11.58
C PHE A 16 1.45 -6.26 -10.64
N GLY A 17 2.77 -6.31 -10.88
CA GLY A 17 3.75 -5.55 -10.11
C GLY A 17 3.54 -4.03 -10.20
N LEU A 18 3.29 -3.51 -11.41
CA LEU A 18 3.00 -2.09 -11.62
C LEU A 18 1.71 -1.65 -10.92
N LEU A 19 0.64 -2.44 -11.04
CA LEU A 19 -0.61 -2.17 -10.34
C LEU A 19 -0.43 -2.20 -8.83
N SER A 20 0.30 -3.19 -8.31
CA SER A 20 0.61 -3.30 -6.87
C SER A 20 1.41 -2.09 -6.38
N LEU A 21 2.38 -1.63 -7.17
CA LEU A 21 3.17 -0.43 -6.86
C LEU A 21 2.30 0.83 -6.86
N LEU A 22 1.41 1.00 -7.85
CA LEU A 22 0.48 2.12 -7.89
C LEU A 22 -0.46 2.14 -6.68
N VAL A 23 -0.99 0.98 -6.28
CA VAL A 23 -1.81 0.84 -5.08
C VAL A 23 -1.04 1.22 -3.83
N LEU A 24 0.22 0.77 -3.70
CA LEU A 24 1.07 1.14 -2.57
C LEU A 24 1.32 2.65 -2.51
N VAL A 25 1.70 3.27 -3.62
CA VAL A 25 1.94 4.72 -3.68
C VAL A 25 0.66 5.49 -3.36
N ALA A 26 -0.48 5.07 -3.92
CA ALA A 26 -1.77 5.69 -3.63
C ALA A 26 -2.14 5.59 -2.15
N ALA A 27 -1.93 4.42 -1.53
CA ALA A 27 -2.19 4.21 -0.10
C ALA A 27 -1.31 5.10 0.79
N VAL A 28 0.01 5.15 0.52
CA VAL A 28 0.94 6.00 1.28
C VAL A 28 0.59 7.48 1.10
N TYR A 29 0.32 7.91 -0.13
CA TYR A 29 -0.05 9.28 -0.43
C TYR A 29 -1.36 9.68 0.27
N TRP A 30 -2.39 8.84 0.18
CA TRP A 30 -3.67 9.06 0.84
C TRP A 30 -3.52 9.15 2.36
N THR A 31 -2.79 8.21 2.96
CA THR A 31 -2.57 8.21 4.42
C THR A 31 -1.83 9.47 4.86
N TYR A 32 -0.80 9.88 4.10
CA TYR A 32 -0.06 11.10 4.39
C TYR A 32 -0.94 12.35 4.29
N THR A 33 -1.77 12.47 3.26
CA THR A 33 -2.62 13.66 3.07
C THR A 33 -3.76 13.70 4.08
N ASP A 34 -4.41 12.58 4.38
CA ASP A 34 -5.48 12.47 5.37
C ASP A 34 -4.95 12.76 6.78
N ALA A 35 -3.76 12.25 7.12
CA ALA A 35 -3.14 12.47 8.43
C ALA A 35 -2.66 13.90 8.67
N LYS A 36 -2.63 14.78 7.66
CA LYS A 36 -2.33 16.21 7.90
C LYS A 36 -3.45 16.93 8.64
N THR A 37 -4.67 16.41 8.54
CA THR A 37 -5.87 17.08 9.06
C THR A 37 -6.64 16.25 10.07
N ASN A 38 -6.40 14.94 10.11
CA ASN A 38 -7.15 14.00 10.95
C ASN A 38 -6.20 13.18 11.85
N SER A 39 -5.14 13.77 12.39
CA SER A 39 -4.17 13.09 13.24
C SER A 39 -3.41 14.12 14.09
N ASP A 40 -3.35 13.90 15.39
CA ASP A 40 -2.49 14.62 16.32
C ASP A 40 -1.02 14.17 16.19
N GLN A 41 -0.79 12.95 15.69
CA GLN A 41 0.56 12.48 15.40
C GLN A 41 1.08 13.01 14.05
N PRO A 42 2.41 13.17 13.88
CA PRO A 42 3.01 13.59 12.63
C PRO A 42 2.61 12.72 11.42
N ALA A 43 2.02 13.34 10.39
CA ALA A 43 1.53 12.63 9.19
C ALA A 43 2.56 11.72 8.49
N TRP A 44 3.85 12.07 8.56
CA TRP A 44 4.91 11.26 7.96
C TRP A 44 5.13 9.92 8.67
N LEU A 45 4.79 9.81 9.97
CA LEU A 45 4.85 8.55 10.71
C LEU A 45 3.82 7.56 10.16
N TRP A 46 2.59 8.00 9.95
CA TRP A 46 1.54 7.18 9.38
C TRP A 46 1.86 6.74 7.95
N ALA A 47 2.38 7.66 7.13
CA ALA A 47 2.86 7.32 5.79
C ALA A 47 3.96 6.25 5.80
N LEU A 48 4.90 6.33 6.76
CA LEU A 48 5.97 5.35 6.92
C LEU A 48 5.44 3.98 7.38
N VAL A 49 4.51 3.96 8.33
CA VAL A 49 3.86 2.73 8.82
C VAL A 49 3.12 2.02 7.69
N VAL A 50 2.38 2.75 6.85
CA VAL A 50 1.71 2.21 5.66
C VAL A 50 2.71 1.75 4.60
N PHE A 51 3.82 2.46 4.41
CA PHE A 51 4.85 2.03 3.47
C PHE A 51 5.50 0.69 3.89
N LEU A 52 5.80 0.51 5.18
CA LEU A 52 6.46 -0.69 5.71
C LEU A 52 5.52 -1.88 5.86
N ALA A 53 4.25 -1.63 6.18
CA ALA A 53 3.23 -2.66 6.34
C ALA A 53 1.90 -2.17 5.74
N PRO A 54 1.63 -2.34 4.43
CA PRO A 54 0.52 -1.66 3.76
C PRO A 54 -0.85 -1.93 4.37
N LEU A 55 -1.22 -3.20 4.53
CA LEU A 55 -2.54 -3.56 5.05
C LEU A 55 -2.66 -3.24 6.54
N LEU A 56 -1.67 -3.66 7.35
CA LEU A 56 -1.68 -3.41 8.79
C LEU A 56 -1.56 -1.91 9.11
N GLY A 57 -0.76 -1.18 8.36
CA GLY A 57 -0.55 0.24 8.54
C GLY A 57 -1.78 1.06 8.22
N ILE A 58 -2.52 0.72 7.16
CA ILE A 58 -3.82 1.35 6.87
C ILE A 58 -4.79 1.04 8.02
N LEU A 59 -4.85 -0.22 8.46
CA LEU A 59 -5.74 -0.62 9.54
C LEU A 59 -5.42 0.13 10.85
N LEU A 60 -4.14 0.23 11.20
CA LEU A 60 -3.68 0.98 12.36
C LEU A 60 -4.01 2.47 12.22
N TYR A 61 -3.79 3.07 11.04
CA TYR A 61 -4.13 4.48 10.81
C TYR A 61 -5.62 4.73 11.00
N VAL A 62 -6.48 3.92 10.37
CA VAL A 62 -7.94 4.09 10.44
C VAL A 62 -8.47 3.88 11.86
N LEU A 63 -7.90 2.95 12.64
CA LEU A 63 -8.39 2.62 13.98
C LEU A 63 -7.80 3.49 15.10
N LEU A 64 -6.54 3.91 14.97
CA LEU A 64 -5.79 4.57 16.05
C LEU A 64 -5.25 5.94 15.67
N GLY A 65 -5.01 6.22 14.38
CA GLY A 65 -4.34 7.43 13.92
C GLY A 65 -5.25 8.48 13.29
N ARG A 66 -6.53 8.15 13.14
CA ARG A 66 -7.52 8.99 12.45
C ARG A 66 -8.48 9.57 13.48
N GLU A 67 -8.15 10.75 13.98
CA GLU A 67 -8.89 11.49 15.01
C GLU A 67 -9.41 12.84 14.52
#